data_AF-A0A9E4IQV1-F1
#
_entry.id   AF-A0A9E4IQV1-F1
#
_cell.length_a   1.000
_cell.length_b   1.000
_cell.length_c   1.000
_cell.angle_alpha   90.00
_cell.angle_beta   90.00
_cell.angle_gamma   90.00
#
_symmetry.space_group_name_H-M   'P 1'
#
loop_
_entity.id
_entity.type
_entity.pdbx_description
1 polymer ?
#
loop_
_entity_poly.entity_id
_entity_poly.type
_entity_poly.pdbx_seq_one_letter_code
_entity_poly.pdbx_strand_id
1 'polypeptide(L)'
;MMTLEEWRALRRQAKITNRDEEPDVLAPPEAFSDRHADETLRDDYLPGHDPSALRARSSTVDSRINSSCCGWVTQPTSAEFYDAIHAEMPTRRQRALIRMWTKEARPNEIVMAWAEEVYTLRELIAAIHRARADHPQVAKELNRLARR
;
A
#
# COMPACT_ATOMS: atom_id res chain seq x y z
N MET A 1 -14.78 1.37 9.05
CA MET A 1 -14.02 0.66 8.00
C MET A 1 -15.06 -0.10 7.21
N MET A 2 -15.07 0.08 5.90
CA MET A 2 -16.05 -0.56 5.02
C MET A 2 -15.72 -2.04 4.87
N THR A 3 -16.72 -2.91 4.85
CA THR A 3 -16.56 -4.36 4.66
C THR A 3 -16.42 -4.73 3.18
N LEU A 4 -15.94 -5.94 2.90
CA LEU A 4 -15.81 -6.45 1.52
C LEU A 4 -17.15 -6.53 0.80
N GLU A 5 -18.22 -6.89 1.51
CA GLU A 5 -19.56 -6.98 0.95
C GLU A 5 -20.14 -5.60 0.63
N GLU A 6 -19.97 -4.63 1.53
CA GLU A 6 -20.36 -3.24 1.31
C GLU A 6 -19.62 -2.63 0.12
N TRP A 7 -18.31 -2.85 0.02
CA TRP A 7 -17.53 -2.38 -1.12
C TRP A 7 -17.99 -3.00 -2.44
N ARG A 8 -18.24 -4.32 -2.45
CA ARG A 8 -18.80 -5.02 -3.63
C ARG A 8 -20.19 -4.49 -4.00
N ALA A 9 -21.03 -4.13 -3.03
CA ALA A 9 -22.34 -3.53 -3.26
C ALA A 9 -22.23 -2.14 -3.87
N LEU A 10 -21.41 -1.25 -3.30
CA LEU A 10 -21.13 0.08 -3.85
C LEU A 10 -20.64 0.03 -5.30
N ARG A 11 -19.73 -0.92 -5.59
CA ARG A 11 -19.23 -1.13 -6.95
C ARG A 11 -20.33 -1.59 -7.92
N ARG A 12 -21.21 -2.51 -7.50
CA ARG A 12 -22.34 -2.96 -8.32
C ARG A 12 -23.27 -1.79 -8.64
N GLN A 13 -23.54 -0.94 -7.65
CA GLN A 13 -24.36 0.26 -7.84
C GLN A 13 -23.72 1.24 -8.85
N ALA A 14 -22.41 1.50 -8.75
CA ALA A 14 -21.70 2.39 -9.67
C ALA A 14 -21.74 1.89 -11.14
N LYS A 15 -21.59 0.57 -11.35
CA LYS A 15 -21.71 -0.03 -12.70
C LYS A 15 -23.10 0.15 -13.31
N ILE A 16 -24.15 0.12 -12.51
CA ILE A 16 -25.55 0.24 -12.98
C ILE A 16 -25.86 1.67 -13.41
N THR A 17 -25.23 2.67 -12.79
CA THR A 17 -25.53 4.09 -13.03
C THR A 17 -24.73 4.72 -14.18
N ASN A 18 -23.99 3.92 -14.97
CA ASN A 18 -23.15 4.38 -16.09
C ASN A 18 -22.14 5.49 -15.70
N ARG A 19 -21.84 5.61 -14.41
CA ARG A 19 -20.74 6.40 -13.90
C ARG A 19 -19.54 5.47 -13.82
N ASP A 20 -18.58 5.66 -14.72
CA ASP A 20 -17.21 5.13 -14.56
C ASP A 20 -16.48 5.74 -13.34
N GLU A 21 -17.21 6.38 -12.42
CA GLU A 21 -16.70 6.91 -11.16
C GLU A 21 -16.38 5.72 -10.24
N GLU A 22 -15.11 5.35 -10.24
CA GLU A 22 -14.56 4.42 -9.26
C GLU A 22 -14.81 4.98 -7.85
N PRO A 23 -15.14 4.12 -6.86
CA PRO A 23 -15.28 4.60 -5.51
C PRO A 23 -13.97 5.23 -5.06
N ASP A 24 -14.03 6.49 -4.63
CA ASP A 24 -12.91 7.27 -4.07
C ASP A 24 -12.42 6.71 -2.71
N VAL A 25 -13.00 5.60 -2.28
CA VAL A 25 -12.70 4.91 -1.03
C VAL A 25 -11.88 3.66 -1.33
N LEU A 26 -10.76 3.52 -0.62
CA LEU A 26 -9.91 2.34 -0.73
C LEU A 26 -10.68 1.08 -0.34
N ALA A 27 -10.60 0.05 -1.17
CA ALA A 27 -11.21 -1.24 -0.90
C ALA A 27 -10.66 -1.83 0.40
N PRO A 28 -11.43 -2.68 1.09
CA PRO A 28 -10.94 -3.32 2.31
C PRO A 28 -9.77 -4.27 2.02
N PRO A 29 -8.88 -4.54 2.99
CA PRO A 29 -7.66 -5.32 2.77
C PRO A 29 -7.89 -6.70 2.16
N GLU A 30 -9.02 -7.35 2.47
CA GLU A 30 -9.38 -8.68 1.99
C GLU A 30 -9.65 -8.72 0.47
N ALA A 31 -9.82 -7.55 -0.17
CA ALA A 31 -9.90 -7.45 -1.62
C ALA A 31 -8.53 -7.60 -2.31
N PHE A 32 -7.43 -7.63 -1.55
CA PHE A 32 -6.06 -7.64 -2.06
C PHE A 32 -5.32 -8.93 -1.73
N SER A 33 -4.28 -9.23 -2.53
CA SER A 33 -3.45 -10.42 -2.41
C SER A 33 -2.77 -10.53 -1.05
N ASP A 34 -2.93 -11.68 -0.39
CA ASP A 34 -2.12 -12.12 0.75
C ASP A 34 -0.86 -12.87 0.35
N ARG A 35 -0.57 -12.94 -0.95
CA ARG A 35 0.68 -13.48 -1.48
C ARG A 35 1.63 -12.35 -1.80
N HIS A 36 2.93 -12.61 -1.65
CA HIS A 36 3.96 -11.79 -2.28
C HIS A 36 3.75 -11.74 -3.79
N ALA A 37 4.34 -10.75 -4.44
CA ALA A 37 4.30 -10.63 -5.88
C ALA A 37 4.80 -11.92 -6.54
N ASP A 38 4.17 -12.31 -7.65
CA ASP A 38 4.71 -13.38 -8.48
C ASP A 38 5.90 -12.89 -9.31
N GLU A 39 6.60 -13.82 -9.94
CA GLU A 39 7.76 -13.55 -10.77
C GLU A 39 7.46 -12.58 -11.92
N THR A 40 6.28 -12.69 -12.54
CA THR A 40 5.89 -11.79 -13.63
C THR A 40 5.75 -10.35 -13.15
N LEU A 41 5.04 -10.12 -12.05
CA LEU A 41 4.89 -8.79 -11.49
C LEU A 41 6.22 -8.22 -10.96
N ARG A 42 7.06 -9.08 -10.39
CA ARG A 42 8.42 -8.69 -9.99
C ARG A 42 9.24 -8.22 -11.17
N ASP A 43 9.31 -9.00 -12.24
CA ASP A 43 10.17 -8.69 -13.39
C ASP A 43 9.68 -7.43 -14.14
N ASP A 44 8.36 -7.19 -14.17
CA ASP A 44 7.76 -5.98 -14.74
C ASP A 44 8.11 -4.71 -13.97
N TYR A 45 8.15 -4.78 -12.63
CA TYR A 45 8.32 -3.60 -11.76
C TYR A 45 9.75 -3.40 -11.22
N LEU A 46 10.56 -4.46 -11.20
CA LEU A 46 11.93 -4.47 -10.68
C LEU A 46 12.89 -5.13 -11.68
N PRO A 47 12.96 -4.66 -12.95
CA PRO A 47 13.79 -5.29 -13.96
C PRO A 47 15.27 -5.25 -13.54
N GLY A 48 15.93 -6.41 -13.60
CA GLY A 48 17.35 -6.56 -13.28
C GLY A 48 17.70 -6.48 -11.78
N HIS A 49 16.72 -6.49 -10.88
CA HIS A 49 17.00 -6.64 -9.46
C HIS A 49 17.49 -8.05 -9.13
N ASP A 50 18.45 -8.14 -8.21
CA ASP A 50 18.92 -9.41 -7.68
C ASP A 50 17.82 -10.05 -6.82
N PRO A 51 17.32 -11.26 -7.16
CA PRO A 51 16.33 -11.95 -6.36
C PRO A 51 16.78 -12.22 -4.92
N SER A 52 18.09 -12.31 -4.68
CA SER A 52 18.64 -12.54 -3.34
C SER A 52 18.52 -11.32 -2.41
N ALA A 53 18.33 -10.12 -2.97
CA ALA A 53 18.13 -8.89 -2.21
C ALA A 53 16.66 -8.67 -1.81
N LEU A 54 15.72 -9.39 -2.45
CA LEU A 54 14.29 -9.34 -2.12
C LEU A 54 14.03 -9.93 -0.74
N ARG A 55 12.87 -9.59 -0.15
CA ARG A 55 12.42 -10.04 1.19
C ARG A 55 13.25 -9.56 2.36
N ALA A 56 14.51 -9.17 2.17
CA ALA A 56 15.38 -8.66 3.22
C ALA A 56 15.05 -7.21 3.58
N ARG A 57 14.83 -6.36 2.56
CA ARG A 57 14.61 -4.92 2.72
C ARG A 57 13.92 -4.33 1.50
N SER A 58 13.11 -3.30 1.73
CA SER A 58 12.36 -2.61 0.68
C SER A 58 13.07 -1.32 0.29
N SER A 59 13.81 -1.36 -0.83
CA SER A 59 14.57 -0.21 -1.35
C SER A 59 13.66 0.96 -1.72
N THR A 60 12.44 0.64 -2.15
CA THR A 60 11.40 1.61 -2.47
C THR A 60 10.93 2.35 -1.22
N VAL A 61 10.68 1.62 -0.13
CA VAL A 61 10.35 2.24 1.18
C VAL A 61 11.53 3.05 1.71
N ASP A 62 12.75 2.52 1.62
CA ASP A 62 13.97 3.22 2.07
C ASP A 62 14.13 4.58 1.39
N SER A 63 14.03 4.57 0.06
CA SER A 63 14.19 5.78 -0.76
C SER A 63 13.15 6.83 -0.37
N ARG A 64 11.90 6.39 -0.10
CA ARG A 64 10.83 7.29 0.30
C ARG A 64 11.01 7.83 1.72
N ILE A 65 11.39 6.98 2.68
CA ILE A 65 11.69 7.41 4.05
C ILE A 65 12.85 8.42 4.06
N ASN A 66 13.93 8.15 3.32
CA ASN A 66 15.10 9.01 3.31
C ASN A 66 14.85 10.36 2.61
N SER A 67 13.90 10.43 1.67
CA SER A 67 13.60 11.65 0.92
C SER A 67 12.46 12.49 1.50
N SER A 68 11.49 11.88 2.20
CA SER A 68 10.24 12.55 2.62
C SER A 68 10.15 12.86 4.13
N CYS A 69 11.18 12.57 4.92
CA CYS A 69 11.15 12.75 6.38
C CYS A 69 11.66 14.11 6.90
N CYS A 70 11.59 15.17 6.10
CA CYS A 70 11.88 16.52 6.59
C CYS A 70 10.87 16.90 7.69
N GLY A 71 11.36 17.33 8.86
CA GLY A 71 10.52 17.74 10.01
C GLY A 71 10.29 16.66 11.08
N TRP A 72 10.84 15.46 10.92
CA TRP A 72 10.86 14.46 11.99
C TRP A 72 11.97 14.76 12.99
N VAL A 73 11.66 14.81 14.29
CA VAL A 73 12.66 15.00 15.37
C VAL A 73 13.73 13.90 15.32
N THR A 74 13.28 12.67 15.09
CA THR A 74 14.14 11.51 14.83
C THR A 74 13.66 10.87 13.55
N GLN A 75 14.55 10.75 12.57
CA GLN A 75 14.24 10.12 11.30
C GLN A 75 13.75 8.68 11.52
N PRO A 76 12.62 8.30 10.91
CA PRO A 76 12.15 6.93 10.97
C PRO A 76 13.09 6.03 10.16
N THR A 77 13.18 4.77 10.55
CA THR A 77 13.98 3.76 9.86
C THR A 77 13.07 2.80 9.10
N SER A 78 13.65 2.02 8.20
CA SER A 78 12.94 0.96 7.48
C SER A 78 12.42 -0.12 8.43
N ALA A 79 13.15 -0.41 9.50
CA ALA A 79 12.69 -1.30 10.57
C ALA A 79 11.47 -0.72 11.29
N GLU A 80 11.48 0.58 11.62
CA GLU A 80 10.31 1.24 12.21
C GLU A 80 9.10 1.19 11.27
N PHE A 81 9.32 1.35 9.96
CA PHE A 81 8.26 1.23 8.96
C PHE A 81 7.71 -0.19 8.88
N TYR A 82 8.60 -1.19 8.85
CA TYR A 82 8.20 -2.60 8.89
C TYR A 82 7.33 -2.90 10.11
N ASP A 83 7.75 -2.44 11.29
CA ASP A 83 6.97 -2.57 12.53
C ASP A 83 5.62 -1.84 12.43
N ALA A 84 5.59 -0.66 11.79
CA ALA A 84 4.36 0.11 11.58
C ALA A 84 3.36 -0.62 10.66
N ILE A 85 3.85 -1.32 9.63
CA ILE A 85 3.01 -2.13 8.73
C ILE A 85 2.37 -3.28 9.51
N HIS A 86 3.14 -4.00 10.33
CA HIS A 86 2.67 -5.19 11.03
C HIS A 86 1.95 -4.91 12.36
N ALA A 87 2.01 -3.69 12.87
CA ALA A 87 1.34 -3.32 14.11
C ALA A 87 -0.20 -3.43 13.99
N GLU A 88 -0.80 -4.29 14.81
CA GLU A 88 -2.26 -4.39 14.96
C GLU A 88 -2.85 -3.08 15.51
N MET A 89 -2.15 -2.47 16.47
CA MET A 89 -2.50 -1.20 17.10
C MET A 89 -1.36 -0.19 16.92
N PRO A 90 -1.25 0.47 15.75
CA PRO A 90 -0.13 1.37 15.49
C PRO A 90 -0.17 2.59 16.41
N THR A 91 0.99 2.95 16.95
CA THR A 91 1.18 4.17 17.74
C THR A 91 0.88 5.42 16.90
N ARG A 92 0.76 6.58 17.57
CA ARG A 92 0.63 7.87 16.85
C ARG A 92 1.77 8.08 15.85
N ARG A 93 2.99 7.70 16.22
CA ARG A 93 4.19 7.84 15.40
C ARG A 93 4.13 6.92 14.18
N GLN A 94 3.84 5.64 14.38
CA GLN A 94 3.69 4.67 13.28
C GLN A 94 2.56 5.07 12.33
N ARG A 95 1.40 5.53 12.82
CA ARG A 95 0.34 6.06 11.94
C ARG A 95 0.79 7.28 11.14
N ALA A 96 1.56 8.19 11.73
CA ALA A 96 2.10 9.34 11.01
C ALA A 96 3.11 8.92 9.93
N LEU A 97 3.92 7.90 10.22
CA LEU A 97 4.86 7.31 9.27
C LEU A 97 4.14 6.70 8.06
N ILE A 98 3.12 5.87 8.29
CA ILE A 98 2.31 5.30 7.20
C ILE A 98 1.62 6.41 6.41
N ARG A 99 0.97 7.39 7.07
CA ARG A 99 0.33 8.51 6.38
C ARG A 99 1.28 9.30 5.49
N MET A 100 2.46 9.62 6.00
CA MET A 100 3.48 10.33 5.23
C MET A 100 3.87 9.51 4.01
N TRP A 101 4.19 8.23 4.21
CA TRP A 101 4.58 7.37 3.10
C TRP A 101 3.47 7.24 2.05
N THR A 102 2.22 6.97 2.45
CA THR A 102 1.09 6.84 1.51
C THR A 102 0.79 8.14 0.77
N LYS A 103 1.00 9.30 1.40
CA LYS A 103 0.81 10.61 0.76
C LYS A 103 1.89 10.91 -0.28
N GLU A 104 3.13 10.57 0.01
CA GLU A 104 4.29 10.94 -0.80
C GLU A 104 4.68 9.85 -1.82
N ALA A 105 4.31 8.59 -1.56
CA ALA A 105 4.50 7.49 -2.50
C ALA A 105 3.54 7.61 -3.68
N ARG A 106 4.08 7.41 -4.88
CA ARG A 106 3.28 7.24 -6.08
C ARG A 106 2.63 5.85 -6.07
N PRO A 107 1.48 5.65 -6.72
CA PRO A 107 0.83 4.34 -6.78
C PRO A 107 1.75 3.21 -7.27
N ASN A 108 2.61 3.47 -8.26
CA ASN A 108 3.58 2.47 -8.75
C ASN A 108 4.65 2.11 -7.70
N GLU A 109 5.01 3.02 -6.79
CA GLU A 109 5.96 2.73 -5.71
C GLU A 109 5.36 1.83 -4.64
N ILE A 110 4.04 1.90 -4.42
CA ILE A 110 3.34 0.95 -3.56
C ILE A 110 3.38 -0.46 -4.18
N VAL A 111 3.23 -0.56 -5.51
CA VAL A 111 3.36 -1.83 -6.24
C VAL A 111 4.80 -2.33 -6.23
N MET A 112 5.80 -1.47 -6.40
CA MET A 112 7.21 -1.85 -6.30
C MET A 112 7.55 -2.37 -4.89
N ALA A 113 7.05 -1.74 -3.82
CA ALA A 113 7.25 -2.25 -2.46
C ALA A 113 6.63 -3.64 -2.23
N TRP A 114 5.53 -3.97 -2.94
CA TRP A 114 4.97 -5.33 -2.97
C TRP A 114 5.83 -6.28 -3.82
N ALA A 115 6.34 -5.81 -4.95
CA ALA A 115 7.25 -6.55 -5.84
C ALA A 115 8.59 -6.89 -5.18
N GLU A 116 9.03 -6.12 -4.18
CA GLU A 116 10.23 -6.38 -3.39
C GLU A 116 10.06 -7.56 -2.40
N GLU A 117 8.84 -8.13 -2.31
CA GLU A 117 8.48 -9.30 -1.51
C GLU A 117 8.70 -9.15 0.01
N VAL A 118 8.93 -7.93 0.51
CA VAL A 118 9.04 -7.65 1.96
C VAL A 118 7.67 -7.64 2.63
N TYR A 119 6.65 -7.24 1.86
CA TYR A 119 5.26 -7.14 2.28
C TYR A 119 4.36 -7.83 1.26
N THR A 120 3.19 -8.24 1.69
CA THR A 120 2.06 -8.55 0.81
C THR A 120 1.27 -7.28 0.53
N LEU A 121 0.53 -7.25 -0.59
CA LEU A 121 -0.33 -6.09 -0.87
C LEU A 121 -1.40 -5.92 0.23
N ARG A 122 -1.95 -7.02 0.74
CA ARG A 122 -2.92 -6.99 1.85
C ARG A 122 -2.36 -6.32 3.10
N GLU A 123 -1.12 -6.59 3.49
CA GLU A 123 -0.49 -5.97 4.66
C GLU A 123 -0.33 -4.46 4.49
N LEU A 124 0.15 -4.01 3.32
CA LEU A 124 0.28 -2.60 2.99
C LEU A 124 -1.09 -1.89 3.07
N ILE A 125 -2.12 -2.47 2.46
CA ILE A 125 -3.48 -1.91 2.50
C ILE A 125 -4.05 -1.90 3.93
N ALA A 126 -3.85 -2.97 4.70
CA ALA A 126 -4.30 -3.03 6.08
C ALA A 126 -3.66 -1.93 6.94
N ALA A 127 -2.37 -1.66 6.75
CA ALA A 127 -1.67 -0.57 7.42
C ALA A 127 -2.23 0.80 7.03
N ILE A 128 -2.52 1.03 5.74
CA ILE A 128 -3.14 2.28 5.24
C ILE A 128 -4.50 2.52 5.92
N HIS A 129 -5.36 1.49 6.00
CA HIS A 129 -6.65 1.55 6.69
C HIS A 129 -6.49 1.86 8.19
N ARG A 130 -5.59 1.15 8.89
CA ARG A 130 -5.31 1.39 10.32
C ARG A 130 -4.79 2.81 10.58
N ALA A 131 -3.99 3.33 9.64
CA ALA A 131 -3.49 4.70 9.70
C ALA A 131 -4.54 5.75 9.29
N ARG A 132 -5.64 5.36 8.65
CA ARG A 132 -6.60 6.28 7.99
C ARG A 132 -5.89 7.18 6.98
N ALA A 133 -5.09 6.57 6.11
CA ALA A 133 -4.28 7.24 5.09
C ALA A 133 -4.91 7.10 3.69
N ASP A 134 -6.23 7.02 3.61
CA ASP A 134 -6.97 6.78 2.38
C ASP A 134 -7.02 8.06 1.53
N HIS A 135 -6.04 8.22 0.63
CA HIS A 135 -5.99 9.31 -0.34
C HIS A 135 -6.74 8.91 -1.63
N PRO A 136 -7.72 9.69 -2.13
CA PRO A 136 -8.57 9.28 -3.26
C PRO A 136 -7.81 8.84 -4.51
N GLN A 137 -6.73 9.55 -4.87
CA GLN A 137 -5.92 9.21 -6.03
C GLN A 137 -5.20 7.86 -5.88
N VAL A 138 -4.65 7.59 -4.69
CA VAL A 138 -3.98 6.32 -4.37
C VAL A 138 -5.02 5.20 -4.29
N ALA A 139 -6.16 5.45 -3.66
CA ALA A 139 -7.27 4.51 -3.54
C ALA A 139 -7.77 4.05 -4.92
N LYS A 140 -7.93 4.97 -5.87
CA LYS A 140 -8.38 4.68 -7.22
C LYS A 140 -7.45 3.69 -7.93
N GLU A 141 -6.14 3.94 -7.93
CA GLU A 141 -5.16 3.07 -8.59
C GLU A 141 -5.04 1.71 -7.90
N LEU A 142 -4.99 1.67 -6.57
CA LEU A 142 -4.90 0.41 -5.84
C LEU A 142 -6.18 -0.42 -6.03
N ASN A 143 -7.36 0.20 -6.05
CA ASN A 143 -8.62 -0.48 -6.32
C ASN A 143 -8.69 -1.13 -7.71
N ARG A 144 -7.83 -0.75 -8.68
CA ARG A 144 -7.70 -1.44 -9.96
C ARG A 144 -6.93 -2.74 -9.86
N LEU A 145 -5.94 -2.81 -8.96
CA LEU A 145 -5.15 -4.01 -8.70
C LEU A 145 -6.01 -5.11 -8.05
N ALA A 146 -6.91 -4.74 -7.14
CA ALA A 146 -7.87 -5.67 -6.52
C ALA A 146 -8.86 -6.33 -7.52
N ARG A 147 -8.81 -5.97 -8.81
CA ARG A 147 -9.69 -6.51 -9.86
C ARG A 147 -8.98 -7.46 -10.80
N ARG A 148 -7.64 -7.45 -10.80
CA ARG A 148 -6.82 -8.37 -11.59
C ARG A 148 -6.73 -9.69 -10.84
#